data_AF-A0AAQ0QF27-F1
#
_entry.id   AF-A0AAQ0QF27-F1
#
_cell.length_a   1.000
_cell.length_b   1.000
_cell.length_c   1.000
_cell.angle_alpha   90.00
_cell.angle_beta   90.00
_cell.angle_gamma   90.00
#
_symmetry.space_group_name_H-M   'P 1'
#
loop_
_entity.id
_entity.type
_entity.pdbx_description
1 polymer ?
#
loop_
_entity_poly.entity_id
_entity_poly.type
_entity_poly.pdbx_seq_one_letter_code
_entity_poly.pdbx_strand_id
1 'polypeptide(L)'
;MSLLTSLKEKLNALLSDSKPPAPDDLVRLRTYATAAEAYIDKAYLEANGIHAMVENEVEIYTPQIKTGVRLVIFYRDYTKAISLLDKAK
;
A
#
# COMPACT_ATOMS: atom_id res chain seq x y z
N MET A 1 -19.36 -19.83 -33.08
CA MET A 1 -19.36 -19.24 -31.72
C MET A 1 -17.93 -18.86 -31.39
N SER A 2 -17.66 -17.57 -31.26
CA SER A 2 -16.33 -16.94 -31.42
C SER A 2 -15.34 -17.27 -30.29
N LEU A 3 -14.14 -17.76 -30.65
CA LEU A 3 -12.99 -17.99 -29.75
C LEU A 3 -12.56 -16.73 -28.98
N LEU A 4 -12.87 -15.54 -29.52
CA LEU A 4 -12.54 -14.25 -28.89
C LEU A 4 -13.36 -13.98 -27.61
N THR A 5 -14.59 -14.51 -27.54
CA THR A 5 -15.46 -14.33 -26.36
C THR A 5 -14.91 -15.10 -25.16
N SER A 6 -14.43 -16.33 -25.38
CA SER A 6 -13.82 -17.17 -24.33
C SER A 6 -12.51 -16.60 -23.80
N LEU A 7 -11.70 -15.96 -24.66
CA LEU A 7 -10.43 -15.37 -24.23
C LEU A 7 -10.65 -14.13 -23.36
N LYS A 8 -11.61 -13.26 -23.73
CA LYS A 8 -12.01 -12.10 -22.92
C LYS A 8 -12.56 -12.52 -21.55
N GLU A 9 -13.38 -13.56 -21.50
CA GLU A 9 -13.92 -14.10 -20.25
C GLU A 9 -12.83 -14.69 -19.36
N LYS A 10 -11.85 -15.42 -19.94
CA LYS A 10 -10.68 -15.92 -19.20
C LYS A 10 -9.77 -14.80 -18.72
N LEU A 11 -9.55 -13.76 -19.53
CA LEU A 11 -8.75 -12.60 -19.13
C LEU A 11 -9.44 -11.83 -18.00
N ASN A 12 -10.74 -11.60 -18.12
CA ASN A 12 -11.53 -10.98 -17.06
C ASN A 12 -11.56 -11.86 -15.80
N ALA A 13 -11.60 -13.19 -15.92
CA ALA A 13 -11.52 -14.09 -14.77
C ALA A 13 -10.15 -14.00 -14.06
N LEU A 14 -9.05 -13.97 -14.83
CA LEU A 14 -7.69 -13.78 -14.31
C LEU A 14 -7.47 -12.39 -13.69
N LEU A 15 -8.14 -11.37 -14.22
CA LEU A 15 -8.15 -10.02 -13.66
C LEU A 15 -9.16 -9.87 -12.51
N SER A 16 -10.18 -10.74 -12.42
CA SER A 16 -11.26 -10.64 -11.41
C SER A 16 -10.89 -11.16 -10.03
N ASP A 17 -9.75 -11.85 -9.91
CA ASP A 17 -9.18 -12.21 -8.60
C ASP A 17 -8.57 -10.99 -7.88
N SER A 18 -8.54 -9.81 -8.52
CA SER A 18 -8.29 -8.54 -7.85
C SER A 18 -9.59 -7.96 -7.30
N LYS A 19 -10.25 -8.65 -6.37
CA LYS A 19 -11.28 -8.00 -5.57
C LYS A 19 -10.59 -6.83 -4.87
N PRO A 20 -11.08 -5.58 -5.01
CA PRO A 20 -10.46 -4.46 -4.30
C PRO A 20 -10.42 -4.80 -2.80
N PRO A 21 -9.34 -4.44 -2.09
CA PRO A 21 -9.22 -4.73 -0.66
C PRO A 21 -10.46 -4.25 0.08
N ALA A 22 -10.82 -4.96 1.15
CA ALA A 22 -11.86 -4.47 2.04
C ALA A 22 -11.44 -3.11 2.63
N PRO A 23 -12.39 -2.24 3.00
CA PRO A 23 -12.08 -0.92 3.57
C PRO A 23 -11.11 -0.96 4.77
N ASP A 24 -11.19 -2.03 5.55
CA ASP A 24 -10.41 -2.25 6.77
C ASP A 24 -9.15 -3.10 6.54
N ASP A 25 -8.86 -3.47 5.28
CA ASP A 25 -7.61 -4.12 4.95
C ASP A 25 -6.45 -3.11 5.03
N LEU A 26 -5.35 -3.55 5.60
CA LEU A 26 -4.10 -2.79 5.62
C LEU A 26 -3.41 -2.89 4.27
N VAL A 27 -3.11 -1.74 3.68
CA VAL A 27 -2.44 -1.61 2.38
C VAL A 27 -1.18 -0.78 2.51
N ARG A 28 -0.15 -1.18 1.77
CA ARG A 28 1.12 -0.45 1.71
C ARG A 28 0.95 0.83 0.90
N LEU A 29 1.30 1.96 1.51
CA LEU A 29 1.26 3.28 0.89
C LEU A 29 2.59 3.61 0.21
N ARG A 30 3.71 3.55 0.95
CA ARG A 30 5.06 3.86 0.46
C ARG A 30 6.11 2.98 1.13
N THR A 31 7.28 2.91 0.50
CA THR A 31 8.46 2.24 1.05
C THR A 31 9.59 3.26 1.12
N TYR A 32 10.24 3.36 2.28
CA TYR A 32 11.30 4.31 2.60
C TYR A 32 12.62 3.60 2.78
N ALA A 33 13.71 4.34 2.59
CA ALA A 33 15.05 3.84 2.86
C ALA A 33 15.36 3.80 4.36
N THR A 34 14.78 4.73 5.11
CA THR A 34 15.01 4.89 6.55
C THR A 34 13.71 4.91 7.34
N ALA A 35 13.77 4.50 8.61
CA ALA A 35 12.62 4.59 9.51
C ALA A 35 12.23 6.04 9.77
N ALA A 36 13.19 6.95 9.86
CA ALA A 36 12.95 8.36 10.12
C ALA A 36 11.97 8.99 9.10
N GLU A 37 12.19 8.76 7.81
CA GLU A 37 11.30 9.26 6.75
C GLU A 37 9.89 8.67 6.85
N ALA A 38 9.79 7.37 7.15
CA ALA A 38 8.50 6.70 7.32
C ALA A 38 7.73 7.27 8.53
N TYR A 39 8.43 7.58 9.63
CA TYR A 39 7.84 8.18 10.83
C TYR A 39 7.39 9.63 10.61
N ILE A 40 8.08 10.41 9.77
CA ILE A 40 7.63 11.77 9.39
C ILE A 40 6.30 11.70 8.64
N ASP A 41 6.21 10.86 7.60
CA ASP A 41 4.98 10.72 6.81
C ASP A 41 3.86 10.09 7.64
N LYS A 42 4.17 9.15 8.55
CA LYS A 42 3.21 8.64 9.55
C LYS A 42 2.62 9.77 10.39
N ALA A 43 3.48 10.57 11.03
CA ALA A 43 3.03 11.66 11.90
C ALA A 43 2.17 12.69 11.15
N TYR A 44 2.54 12.98 9.89
CA TYR A 44 1.76 13.87 9.03
C TYR A 44 0.38 13.30 8.69
N LEU A 45 0.28 12.01 8.36
CA LEU A 45 -1.00 11.35 8.09
C LEU A 45 -1.88 11.29 9.34
N GLU A 46 -1.31 10.95 10.50
CA GLU A 46 -2.02 10.89 11.78
C GLU A 46 -2.56 12.27 12.19
N ALA A 47 -1.78 13.34 11.98
CA ALA A 47 -2.25 14.72 12.20
C ALA A 47 -3.44 15.11 11.30
N ASN A 48 -3.61 14.45 10.15
CA ASN A 48 -4.73 14.64 9.22
C ASN A 48 -5.86 13.61 9.41
N GLY A 49 -5.83 12.88 10.53
CA GLY A 49 -6.86 11.91 10.93
C GLY A 49 -6.80 10.59 10.17
N ILE A 50 -5.65 10.23 9.60
CA ILE A 50 -5.43 8.95 8.92
C ILE A 50 -4.53 8.09 9.79
N HIS A 51 -5.02 6.93 10.22
CA HIS A 51 -4.23 6.01 11.01
C HIS A 51 -3.18 5.32 10.13
N ALA A 52 -1.93 5.31 10.57
CA ALA A 52 -0.82 4.76 9.82
C ALA A 52 0.13 3.95 10.71
N MET A 53 0.68 2.88 10.15
CA MET A 53 1.62 1.98 10.81
C MET A 53 2.92 1.91 10.01
N VAL A 54 4.04 1.84 10.72
CA VAL A 54 5.35 1.57 10.12
C VAL A 54 5.67 0.09 10.32
N GLU A 55 6.01 -0.59 9.24
CA GLU A 55 6.42 -1.99 9.22
C GLU A 55 7.89 -2.11 8.82
N ASN A 56 8.49 -3.23 9.22
CA ASN A 56 9.87 -3.60 8.89
C ASN A 56 10.93 -2.68 9.53
N GLU A 57 10.69 -2.30 10.79
CA GLU A 57 11.57 -1.41 11.56
C GLU A 57 12.88 -2.08 11.99
N VAL A 58 12.90 -3.41 12.08
CA VAL A 58 13.96 -4.17 12.77
C VAL A 58 14.10 -5.57 12.16
N GLU A 59 15.07 -5.78 11.27
CA GLU A 59 15.57 -7.12 10.93
C GLU A 59 16.99 -7.29 11.49
N ILE A 60 17.11 -7.61 12.79
CA ILE A 60 18.43 -7.68 13.45
C ILE A 60 19.25 -8.93 13.03
N TYR A 61 18.68 -9.95 12.38
CA TYR A 61 19.41 -11.24 12.24
C TYR A 61 19.19 -12.07 10.97
N THR A 62 18.94 -11.47 9.80
CA THR A 62 18.93 -12.25 8.54
C THR A 62 19.49 -11.45 7.36
N PRO A 63 20.26 -12.07 6.44
CA PRO A 63 20.66 -11.42 5.21
C PRO A 63 19.44 -11.34 4.30
N GLN A 64 18.60 -10.32 4.47
CA GLN A 64 17.43 -10.12 3.63
C GLN A 64 17.70 -9.03 2.61
N ILE A 65 17.24 -9.31 1.39
CA ILE A 65 17.06 -8.38 0.28
C ILE A 65 16.49 -7.07 0.86
N LYS A 66 17.13 -5.92 0.63
CA LYS A 66 16.69 -4.59 1.11
C LYS A 66 15.20 -4.37 0.86
N THR A 67 14.35 -4.71 1.82
CA THR A 67 12.88 -4.68 1.67
C THR A 67 12.29 -3.32 2.04
N GLY A 68 13.13 -2.40 2.54
CA GLY A 68 12.79 -1.02 2.93
C GLY A 68 11.81 -0.96 4.11
N VAL A 69 11.68 0.22 4.71
CA VAL A 69 10.70 0.48 5.77
C VAL A 69 9.37 0.83 5.13
N ARG A 70 8.27 0.18 5.53
CA ARG A 70 6.98 0.32 4.85
C ARG A 70 6.02 1.16 5.68
N LEU A 71 5.30 2.06 5.02
CA LEU A 71 4.19 2.79 5.62
C LEU A 71 2.87 2.17 5.15
N VAL A 72 2.02 1.81 6.10
CA VAL A 72 0.81 1.00 5.87
C VAL A 72 -0.39 1.73 6.48
N ILE A 73 -1.53 1.70 5.80
CA ILE A 73 -2.77 2.38 6.20
C ILE A 73 -3.98 1.50 5.87
N PHE A 74 -5.16 1.85 6.39
CA PHE A 74 -6.40 1.23 5.93
C PHE A 74 -6.75 1.63 4.50
N TYR A 75 -7.24 0.68 3.69
CA TYR A 75 -7.56 0.92 2.28
C TYR A 75 -8.61 2.02 2.07
N ARG A 76 -9.57 2.15 3.00
CA ARG A 76 -10.58 3.23 2.96
C ARG A 76 -9.97 4.64 2.93
N ASP A 77 -8.78 4.81 3.48
CA ASP A 77 -8.09 6.10 3.59
C ASP A 77 -7.05 6.31 2.48
N TYR A 78 -6.87 5.33 1.59
CA TYR A 78 -5.78 5.29 0.61
C TYR A 78 -5.72 6.51 -0.30
N THR A 79 -6.83 6.85 -0.96
CA THR A 79 -6.90 7.99 -1.89
C THR A 79 -6.61 9.31 -1.19
N LYS A 80 -7.12 9.48 0.03
CA LYS A 80 -6.91 10.69 0.84
C LYS A 80 -5.44 10.80 1.27
N ALA A 81 -4.84 9.69 1.71
CA ALA A 81 -3.45 9.63 2.14
C ALA A 81 -2.48 9.98 1.01
N ILE A 82 -2.68 9.42 -0.20
CA ILE A 82 -1.86 9.76 -1.37
C ILE A 82 -1.95 11.25 -1.69
N SER A 83 -3.17 11.80 -1.75
CA SER A 83 -3.35 13.22 -2.07
C SER A 83 -2.66 14.16 -1.06
N LEU A 84 -2.65 13.79 0.22
CA LEU A 84 -1.96 14.56 1.25
C LEU A 84 -0.44 14.50 1.09
N LEU A 85 0.12 13.31 0.90
CA LEU A 85 1.57 13.14 0.76
C LEU A 85 2.15 13.72 -0.53
N ASP A 86 1.34 13.85 -1.58
CA ASP A 86 1.76 14.49 -2.83
C ASP A 86 1.71 16.02 -2.74
N LYS A 87 0.85 16.60 -1.89
CA LYS A 87 0.81 18.04 -1.61
C LYS A 87 1.92 18.52 -0.67
N ALA A 88 2.45 17.61 0.15
CA ALA A 88 3.50 17.91 1.12
C ALA A 88 4.91 17.96 0.49
N LYS A 89 5.03 17.61 -0.80
CA LYS A 89 6.28 17.64 -1.58
C LYS A 89 6.28 18.80 -2.57
#